data_AF-A0A8J5NGR3-F1
#
_entry.id   AF-A0A8J5NGR3-F1
#
_cell.length_a   1.000
_cell.length_b   1.000
_cell.length_c   1.000
_cell.angle_alpha   90.00
_cell.angle_beta   90.00
_cell.angle_gamma   90.00
#
_symmetry.space_group_name_H-M   'P 1'
#
loop_
_entity.id
_entity.type
_entity.pdbx_description
1 polymer ?
#
loop_
_entity_poly.entity_id
_entity_poly.type
_entity_poly.pdbx_seq_one_letter_code
_entity_poly.pdbx_strand_id
1 'polypeptide(L)'
;MGHLYRTTSVAIKKRLSNPNARNDMATHWLGAREKSGKLTLRHIEAQANVNVGAGAEPVSCIVVHTAKDIWGDNADEWDPKRWLSGDAKKLDKNWIVFSAGYMTCPGRHFAWMQICKVAATLLRNYNISQVDPSNWWRYQANFTALTYSWPVWVEKREREGNMISDIETLPVDRD
;
A
#
# COMPACT_ATOMS: atom_id res chain seq x y z
N MET A 1 -21.14 1.42 -6.13
CA MET A 1 -21.15 0.37 -5.09
C MET A 1 -21.16 -1.06 -5.63
N GLY A 2 -21.92 -1.40 -6.69
CA GLY A 2 -22.06 -2.79 -7.14
C GLY A 2 -20.77 -3.50 -7.57
N HIS A 3 -19.87 -2.81 -8.29
CA HIS A 3 -18.60 -3.40 -8.72
C HIS A 3 -17.67 -3.71 -7.52
N LEU A 4 -17.56 -2.79 -6.56
CA LEU A 4 -16.76 -2.97 -5.35
C LEU A 4 -17.25 -4.14 -4.49
N TYR A 5 -18.57 -4.23 -4.29
CA TYR A 5 -19.19 -5.36 -3.60
C TYR A 5 -18.91 -6.70 -4.30
N ARG A 6 -18.98 -6.72 -5.64
CA ARG A 6 -18.68 -7.90 -6.44
C ARG A 6 -17.22 -8.32 -6.32
N THR A 7 -16.29 -7.36 -6.37
CA THR A 7 -14.85 -7.60 -6.23
C THR A 7 -14.51 -8.18 -4.85
N THR A 8 -15.05 -7.61 -3.77
CA THR A 8 -14.88 -8.13 -2.41
C THR A 8 -15.44 -9.55 -2.27
N SER A 9 -16.65 -9.78 -2.80
CA SER A 9 -17.28 -11.11 -2.75
C SER A 9 -16.48 -12.17 -3.52
N VAL A 10 -15.93 -11.83 -4.69
CA VAL A 10 -15.07 -12.73 -5.48
C VAL A 10 -13.75 -12.99 -4.75
N ALA A 11 -13.14 -11.97 -4.14
CA ALA A 11 -11.91 -12.11 -3.38
C ALA A 11 -12.08 -13.03 -2.17
N ILE A 12 -13.18 -12.91 -1.41
CA ILE A 12 -13.48 -13.80 -0.28
C ILE A 12 -13.69 -15.24 -0.76
N LYS A 13 -14.44 -15.47 -1.84
CA LYS A 13 -14.63 -16.82 -2.41
C LYS A 13 -13.31 -17.47 -2.83
N LYS A 14 -12.44 -16.72 -3.52
CA LYS A 14 -11.09 -17.19 -3.89
C LYS A 14 -10.23 -17.49 -2.66
N ARG A 15 -10.41 -16.72 -1.57
CA ARG A 15 -9.73 -16.93 -0.29
C ARG A 15 -10.20 -18.20 0.42
N LEU A 16 -11.49 -18.55 0.32
CA LEU A 16 -12.05 -19.79 0.88
C LEU A 16 -11.52 -21.05 0.18
N SER A 17 -11.29 -20.99 -1.14
CA SER A 17 -10.69 -22.12 -1.87
C SER A 17 -9.22 -22.36 -1.53
N ASN A 18 -8.53 -21.37 -0.94
CA ASN A 18 -7.17 -21.51 -0.46
C ASN A 18 -6.97 -20.80 0.90
N PRO A 19 -7.38 -21.44 2.02
CA PRO A 19 -7.32 -20.87 3.37
C PRO A 19 -5.92 -20.47 3.86
N ASN A 20 -4.85 -21.01 3.26
CA ASN A 20 -3.47 -20.73 3.67
C ASN A 20 -2.72 -19.81 2.70
N ALA A 21 -3.40 -19.16 1.76
CA ALA A 21 -2.75 -18.38 0.71
C ALA A 21 -1.85 -17.22 1.23
N ARG A 22 -2.19 -16.65 2.39
CA ARG A 22 -1.45 -15.55 3.04
C ARG A 22 -1.82 -15.44 4.52
N ASN A 23 -1.01 -14.76 5.32
CA ASN A 23 -1.30 -14.48 6.73
C ASN A 23 -1.91 -13.07 6.88
N ASP A 24 -3.23 -12.96 6.76
CA ASP A 24 -3.99 -11.70 6.75
C ASP A 24 -5.22 -11.72 7.67
N MET A 25 -5.97 -10.61 7.70
CA MET A 25 -7.22 -10.52 8.48
C MET A 25 -8.23 -11.61 8.13
N ALA A 26 -8.28 -12.05 6.87
CA ALA A 26 -9.14 -13.16 6.47
C ALA A 26 -8.67 -14.48 7.10
N THR A 27 -7.36 -14.75 7.19
CA THR A 27 -6.81 -15.89 7.95
C THR A 27 -7.25 -15.84 9.41
N HIS A 28 -7.18 -14.67 10.03
CA HIS A 28 -7.58 -14.50 11.43
C HIS A 28 -9.08 -14.79 11.62
N TRP A 29 -9.95 -14.25 10.76
CA TRP A 29 -11.39 -14.50 10.82
C TRP A 29 -11.75 -15.96 10.55
N LEU A 30 -11.09 -16.61 9.59
CA LEU A 30 -11.30 -18.03 9.30
C LEU A 30 -10.88 -18.92 10.48
N GLY A 31 -9.73 -18.63 11.10
CA GLY A 31 -9.29 -19.35 12.30
C GLY A 31 -10.19 -19.09 13.52
N ALA A 32 -10.70 -17.87 13.69
CA ALA A 32 -11.68 -17.55 14.73
C ALA A 32 -13.02 -18.28 14.52
N ARG A 33 -13.43 -18.50 13.27
CA ARG A 33 -14.58 -19.33 12.90
C ARG A 33 -14.38 -20.78 13.30
N GLU A 34 -13.23 -21.38 12.98
CA GLU A 34 -12.92 -22.76 13.35
C GLU A 34 -12.92 -22.95 14.88
N LYS A 35 -12.35 -22.00 15.63
CA LYS A 35 -12.24 -22.09 17.09
C LYS A 35 -13.57 -21.87 17.84
N SER A 36 -14.38 -20.92 17.38
CA SER A 36 -15.57 -20.51 18.13
C SER A 36 -16.85 -21.23 17.73
N GLY A 37 -16.93 -21.75 16.49
CA GLY A 37 -18.15 -22.31 15.89
C GLY A 37 -19.31 -21.31 15.71
N LYS A 38 -19.20 -20.10 16.28
CA LYS A 38 -20.23 -19.04 16.29
C LYS A 38 -20.13 -18.08 15.10
N LEU A 39 -18.96 -18.01 14.46
CA LEU A 39 -18.73 -17.13 13.32
C LEU A 39 -19.09 -17.86 12.02
N THR A 40 -20.24 -17.52 11.43
CA THR A 40 -20.64 -18.08 10.13
C THR A 40 -19.89 -17.41 8.98
N LEU A 41 -19.88 -18.04 7.81
CA LEU A 41 -19.32 -17.38 6.61
C LEU A 41 -20.04 -16.07 6.31
N ARG A 42 -21.36 -16.03 6.52
CA ARG A 42 -22.15 -14.80 6.38
C ARG A 42 -21.72 -13.71 7.37
N HIS A 43 -21.27 -14.04 8.58
CA HIS A 43 -20.71 -13.06 9.51
C HIS A 43 -19.36 -12.52 9.03
N ILE A 44 -18.51 -13.36 8.44
CA ILE A 44 -17.23 -12.94 7.85
C ILE A 44 -17.48 -12.06 6.61
N GLU A 45 -18.39 -12.47 5.74
CA GLU A 45 -18.80 -11.70 4.57
C GLU A 45 -19.46 -10.38 5.00
N ALA A 46 -20.33 -10.39 6.01
CA ALA A 46 -20.94 -9.18 6.55
C ALA A 46 -19.89 -8.28 7.18
N GLN A 47 -18.94 -8.78 7.96
CA GLN A 47 -17.87 -7.97 8.55
C GLN A 47 -16.92 -7.42 7.47
N ALA A 48 -16.57 -8.22 6.48
CA ALA A 48 -15.79 -7.76 5.33
C ALA A 48 -16.57 -6.69 4.55
N ASN A 49 -17.88 -6.90 4.34
CA ASN A 49 -18.79 -5.96 3.69
C ASN A 49 -19.09 -4.72 4.55
N VAL A 50 -19.01 -4.79 5.88
CA VAL A 50 -19.17 -3.66 6.81
C VAL A 50 -17.86 -2.89 6.90
N ASN A 51 -16.72 -3.55 6.91
CA ASN A 51 -15.44 -2.88 6.73
C ASN A 51 -15.43 -2.13 5.38
N VAL A 52 -15.99 -2.74 4.34
CA VAL A 52 -16.20 -2.20 2.97
C VAL A 52 -17.40 -1.25 2.84
N GLY A 53 -18.38 -1.28 3.73
CA GLY A 53 -19.70 -0.67 3.53
C GLY A 53 -20.10 0.35 4.60
N ALA A 54 -19.63 0.18 5.83
CA ALA A 54 -19.76 1.15 6.92
C ALA A 54 -18.58 2.12 7.00
N GLY A 55 -17.70 2.14 5.99
CA GLY A 55 -16.71 3.20 5.80
C GLY A 55 -15.45 3.09 6.66
N ALA A 56 -15.11 1.92 7.20
CA ALA A 56 -13.78 1.71 7.78
C ALA A 56 -12.70 1.72 6.68
N GLU A 57 -12.96 1.04 5.54
CA GLU A 57 -12.29 1.23 4.24
C GLU A 57 -13.19 0.69 3.11
N PRO A 58 -13.68 1.52 2.17
CA PRO A 58 -14.73 1.13 1.22
C PRO A 58 -14.33 0.06 0.18
N VAL A 59 -13.06 -0.32 0.13
CA VAL A 59 -12.51 -1.41 -0.68
C VAL A 59 -11.22 -1.87 -0.02
N SER A 60 -10.88 -3.15 -0.13
CA SER A 60 -9.51 -3.57 0.17
C SER A 60 -8.54 -2.88 -0.79
N CYS A 61 -7.76 -1.90 -0.30
CA CYS A 61 -6.82 -1.14 -1.12
C CYS A 61 -5.89 -2.06 -1.91
N ILE A 62 -5.38 -3.13 -1.27
CA ILE A 62 -4.53 -4.12 -1.93
C ILE A 62 -5.22 -4.84 -3.09
N VAL A 63 -6.53 -5.15 -2.97
CA VAL A 63 -7.27 -5.81 -4.06
C VAL A 63 -7.44 -4.86 -5.24
N VAL A 64 -7.71 -3.58 -4.99
CA VAL A 64 -7.81 -2.58 -6.06
C VAL A 64 -6.45 -2.37 -6.72
N HIS A 65 -5.38 -2.23 -5.93
CA HIS A 65 -4.02 -1.97 -6.41
C HIS A 65 -3.37 -3.14 -7.14
N THR A 66 -3.90 -4.36 -7.01
CA THR A 66 -3.43 -5.58 -7.72
C THR A 66 -4.39 -6.04 -8.82
N ALA A 67 -5.47 -5.29 -9.06
CA ALA A 67 -6.49 -5.65 -10.05
C ALA A 67 -5.96 -5.43 -11.48
N LYS A 68 -5.73 -6.53 -12.22
CA LYS A 68 -5.16 -6.49 -13.59
C LYS A 68 -6.02 -5.75 -14.61
N ASP A 69 -7.33 -5.69 -14.40
CA ASP A 69 -8.27 -4.89 -15.21
C ASP A 69 -8.06 -3.37 -15.04
N ILE A 70 -7.47 -2.94 -13.92
CA ILE A 70 -7.14 -1.54 -13.63
C ILE A 70 -5.69 -1.23 -13.99
N TRP A 71 -4.75 -2.05 -13.54
CA TRP A 71 -3.31 -1.76 -13.56
C TRP A 71 -2.54 -2.46 -14.70
N GLY A 72 -3.20 -3.35 -15.44
CA GLY A 72 -2.59 -4.18 -16.49
C GLY A 72 -2.04 -5.51 -15.97
N ASP A 73 -1.46 -6.31 -16.86
CA ASP A 73 -0.98 -7.64 -16.52
C ASP A 73 0.16 -7.65 -15.49
N ASN A 74 0.93 -6.55 -15.45
CA ASN A 74 2.02 -6.29 -14.52
C ASN A 74 1.57 -5.49 -13.27
N ALA A 75 0.32 -5.66 -12.84
CA ALA A 75 -0.23 -5.02 -11.63
C ALA A 75 0.58 -5.35 -10.36
N ASP A 76 1.15 -6.55 -10.30
CA ASP A 76 1.91 -7.04 -9.14
C ASP A 76 3.41 -6.65 -9.19
N GLU A 77 3.83 -5.90 -10.22
CA GLU A 77 5.22 -5.48 -10.43
C GLU A 77 5.45 -4.02 -10.01
N TRP A 78 6.65 -3.76 -9.47
CA TRP A 78 7.11 -2.40 -9.20
C TRP A 78 7.54 -1.71 -10.49
N ASP A 79 6.62 -0.95 -11.09
CA ASP A 79 6.87 -0.12 -12.27
C ASP A 79 6.48 1.34 -12.03
N PRO A 80 7.44 2.20 -11.63
CA PRO A 80 7.23 3.64 -11.50
C PRO A 80 6.94 4.34 -12.83
N LYS A 81 7.40 3.79 -13.96
CA LYS A 81 7.25 4.43 -15.28
C LYS A 81 5.81 4.41 -15.76
N ARG A 82 4.96 3.58 -15.17
CA ARG A 82 3.51 3.52 -15.43
C ARG A 82 2.80 4.89 -15.34
N TRP A 83 3.29 5.78 -14.48
CA TRP A 83 2.79 7.16 -14.35
C TRP A 83 3.42 8.15 -15.35
N LEU A 84 4.52 7.78 -16.00
CA LEU A 84 5.24 8.63 -16.96
C LEU A 84 4.83 8.35 -18.41
N SER A 85 4.48 7.09 -18.74
CA SER A 85 4.25 6.65 -20.13
C SER A 85 2.78 6.40 -20.50
N GLY A 86 1.83 6.69 -19.61
CA GLY A 86 0.41 6.38 -19.80
C GLY A 86 -0.55 7.48 -19.35
N ASP A 87 -1.85 7.14 -19.27
CA ASP A 87 -2.88 8.04 -18.73
C ASP A 87 -2.83 8.05 -17.18
N ALA A 88 -1.94 8.87 -16.65
CA ALA A 88 -1.79 9.05 -15.20
C ALA A 88 -3.11 9.44 -14.52
N LYS A 89 -3.96 10.25 -15.19
CA LYS A 89 -5.24 10.68 -14.64
C LYS A 89 -6.21 9.53 -14.43
N LYS A 90 -6.17 8.51 -15.28
CA LYS A 90 -6.96 7.27 -15.10
C LYS A 90 -6.42 6.42 -13.93
N LEU A 91 -5.10 6.33 -13.78
CA LEU A 91 -4.45 5.61 -12.69
C LEU A 91 -4.74 6.26 -11.34
N ASP A 92 -4.62 7.59 -11.27
CA ASP A 92 -4.84 8.38 -10.05
C ASP A 92 -6.25 8.20 -9.48
N LYS A 93 -7.26 8.01 -10.34
CA LYS A 93 -8.64 7.72 -9.90
C LYS A 93 -8.78 6.41 -9.14
N ASN A 94 -7.91 5.44 -9.42
CA ASN A 94 -7.91 4.12 -8.79
C ASN A 94 -6.81 3.98 -7.73
N TRP A 95 -5.96 5.00 -7.58
CA TRP A 95 -4.91 5.06 -6.59
C TRP A 95 -5.46 5.48 -5.21
N ILE A 96 -6.14 4.53 -4.56
CA ILE A 96 -6.86 4.76 -3.30
C ILE A 96 -6.03 4.49 -2.04
N VAL A 97 -4.71 4.77 -2.03
CA VAL A 97 -3.83 4.48 -0.87
C VAL A 97 -4.24 5.22 0.42
N PHE A 98 -4.94 6.35 0.26
CA PHE A 98 -5.51 7.14 1.35
C PHE A 98 -7.05 7.03 1.40
N SER A 99 -7.61 5.90 0.95
CA SER A 99 -9.06 5.73 0.72
C SER A 99 -9.58 6.68 -0.38
N ALA A 100 -10.90 6.76 -0.55
CA ALA A 100 -11.56 7.59 -1.55
C ALA A 100 -12.90 8.15 -1.06
N GLY A 101 -13.38 9.23 -1.70
CA GLY A 101 -14.66 9.86 -1.39
C GLY A 101 -14.68 10.56 -0.03
N TYR A 102 -15.82 10.52 0.66
CA TYR A 102 -16.02 11.21 1.94
C TYR A 102 -15.09 10.70 3.06
N MET A 103 -14.68 9.43 3.00
CA MET A 103 -13.80 8.80 3.98
C MET A 103 -12.33 8.83 3.55
N THR A 104 -11.96 9.69 2.60
CA THR A 104 -10.55 9.90 2.25
C THR A 104 -9.81 10.40 3.49
N CYS A 105 -8.61 9.85 3.75
CA CYS A 105 -7.79 10.24 4.89
C CYS A 105 -7.60 11.77 4.91
N PRO A 106 -8.03 12.47 5.99
CA PRO A 106 -7.85 13.91 6.10
C PRO A 106 -6.37 14.29 6.17
N GLY A 107 -5.53 13.39 6.71
CA GLY A 107 -4.09 13.55 6.83
C GLY A 107 -3.29 13.25 5.55
N ARG A 108 -3.93 12.92 4.41
CA ARG A 108 -3.22 12.48 3.20
C ARG A 108 -2.11 13.42 2.73
N HIS A 109 -2.35 14.74 2.75
CA HIS A 109 -1.38 15.71 2.28
C HIS A 109 -0.19 15.80 3.23
N PHE A 110 -0.46 15.75 4.53
CA PHE A 110 0.58 15.74 5.55
C PHE A 110 1.43 14.48 5.47
N ALA A 111 0.80 13.31 5.38
CA ALA A 111 1.48 12.03 5.20
C ALA A 111 2.31 12.02 3.91
N TRP A 112 1.78 12.54 2.81
CA TRP A 112 2.49 12.62 1.54
C TRP A 112 3.75 13.49 1.64
N MET A 113 3.64 14.68 2.23
CA MET A 113 4.80 15.54 2.48
C MET A 113 5.86 14.85 3.34
N GLN A 114 5.44 14.15 4.40
CA GLN A 114 6.36 13.40 5.26
C GLN A 114 7.08 12.28 4.50
N ILE A 115 6.36 11.48 3.71
CA ILE A 115 6.94 10.40 2.90
C ILE A 115 7.95 10.97 1.92
N CYS A 116 7.60 12.02 1.17
CA CYS A 116 8.51 12.67 0.23
C CYS A 116 9.75 13.23 0.93
N LYS A 117 9.57 13.91 2.07
CA LYS A 117 10.69 14.48 2.82
C LYS A 117 11.64 13.42 3.35
N VAL A 118 11.10 12.35 3.94
CA VAL A 118 11.89 11.22 4.47
C VAL A 118 12.62 10.52 3.34
N ALA A 119 11.92 10.15 2.26
CA ALA A 119 12.51 9.48 1.11
C ALA A 119 13.65 10.30 0.48
N ALA A 120 13.40 11.60 0.21
CA ALA A 120 14.43 12.49 -0.33
C ALA A 120 15.63 12.63 0.61
N THR A 121 15.39 12.70 1.92
CA THR A 121 16.48 12.82 2.92
C THR A 121 17.32 11.55 2.97
N LEU A 122 16.67 10.37 2.99
CA LEU A 122 17.36 9.08 2.99
C LEU A 122 18.20 8.91 1.72
N LEU A 123 17.59 9.12 0.56
CA LEU A 123 18.27 8.99 -0.74
C LEU A 123 19.40 10.01 -0.93
N ARG A 124 19.29 11.21 -0.36
CA ARG A 124 20.31 12.26 -0.47
C ARG A 124 21.50 12.01 0.45
N ASN A 125 21.26 11.55 1.67
CA ASN A 125 22.26 11.57 2.74
C ASN A 125 22.87 10.20 3.04
N TYR A 126 22.27 9.10 2.57
CA TYR A 126 22.68 7.77 2.96
C TYR A 126 22.78 6.82 1.75
N ASN A 127 23.73 5.89 1.85
CA ASN A 127 23.76 4.68 1.06
C ASN A 127 23.12 3.57 1.89
N ILE A 128 22.05 2.97 1.37
CA ILE A 128 21.33 1.89 2.02
C ILE A 128 21.52 0.65 1.17
N SER A 129 22.08 -0.41 1.75
CA SER A 129 22.31 -1.68 1.07
C SER A 129 21.84 -2.84 1.95
N GLN A 130 21.38 -3.91 1.31
CA GLN A 130 20.90 -5.08 2.04
C GLN A 130 22.08 -5.87 2.60
N VAL A 131 21.97 -6.34 3.85
CA VAL A 131 23.03 -7.17 4.47
C VAL A 131 23.26 -8.47 3.69
N ASP A 132 22.17 -9.11 3.25
CA ASP A 132 22.19 -10.30 2.41
C ASP A 132 21.15 -10.13 1.28
N PRO A 133 21.55 -9.94 0.02
CA PRO A 133 20.64 -9.76 -1.12
C PRO A 133 19.67 -10.92 -1.37
N SER A 134 20.00 -12.14 -0.89
CA SER A 134 19.13 -13.31 -1.06
C SER A 134 17.98 -13.35 -0.04
N ASN A 135 18.10 -12.60 1.06
CA ASN A 135 17.10 -12.56 2.10
C ASN A 135 15.86 -11.77 1.62
N TRP A 136 14.67 -12.33 1.79
CA TRP A 136 13.44 -11.64 1.44
C TRP A 136 12.77 -11.07 2.70
N TRP A 137 12.23 -9.86 2.58
CA TRP A 137 11.40 -9.30 3.64
C TRP A 137 10.17 -10.19 3.90
N ARG A 138 9.69 -10.17 5.14
CA ARG A 138 8.44 -10.79 5.56
C ARG A 138 7.50 -9.69 6.02
N TYR A 139 6.20 -9.95 6.03
CA TYR A 139 5.24 -9.01 6.58
C TYR A 139 4.14 -9.70 7.38
N GLN A 140 3.59 -8.96 8.34
CA GLN A 140 2.37 -9.31 9.05
C GLN A 140 1.31 -8.27 8.72
N ALA A 141 0.18 -8.71 8.19
CA ALA A 141 -0.96 -7.85 7.88
C ALA A 141 -1.87 -7.76 9.11
N ASN A 142 -1.63 -6.73 9.93
CA ASN A 142 -2.48 -6.32 11.05
C ASN A 142 -3.29 -5.09 10.62
N PHE A 143 -3.41 -4.08 11.49
CA PHE A 143 -3.94 -2.76 11.11
C PHE A 143 -3.11 -2.09 10.01
N THR A 144 -1.79 -2.33 10.00
CA THR A 144 -0.87 -1.98 8.91
C THR A 144 -0.12 -3.22 8.44
N ALA A 145 0.51 -3.14 7.27
CA ALA A 145 1.46 -4.15 6.80
C ALA A 145 2.83 -3.90 7.47
N LEU A 146 3.09 -4.58 8.58
CA LEU A 146 4.37 -4.48 9.28
C LEU A 146 5.39 -5.36 8.56
N THR A 147 6.38 -4.74 7.91
CA THR A 147 7.49 -5.42 7.25
C THR A 147 8.65 -5.67 8.21
N TYR A 148 9.25 -6.85 8.16
CA TYR A 148 10.38 -7.26 9.00
C TYR A 148 11.28 -8.25 8.26
N SER A 149 12.36 -8.70 8.91
CA SER A 149 13.34 -9.64 8.32
C SER A 149 14.07 -9.08 7.09
N TRP A 150 14.30 -7.77 7.02
CA TRP A 150 15.06 -7.14 5.95
C TRP A 150 16.15 -6.20 6.49
N PRO A 151 17.21 -6.76 7.09
CA PRO A 151 18.29 -5.96 7.65
C PRO A 151 19.08 -5.26 6.55
N VAL A 152 19.44 -4.01 6.80
CA VAL A 152 20.19 -3.15 5.88
C VAL A 152 21.37 -2.49 6.57
N TRP A 153 22.46 -2.30 5.83
CA TRP A 153 23.52 -1.36 6.18
C TRP A 153 23.08 0.05 5.81
N VAL A 154 23.36 1.01 6.69
CA VAL A 154 23.09 2.42 6.46
C VAL A 154 24.38 3.19 6.68
N GLU A 155 24.94 3.71 5.59
CA GLU A 155 26.18 4.47 5.60
C GLU A 155 25.88 5.91 5.23
N LYS A 156 26.46 6.86 5.96
CA LYS A 156 26.36 8.28 5.60
C LYS A 156 27.12 8.48 4.29
N ARG A 157 26.45 9.05 3.29
CA ARG A 157 27.07 9.38 2.02
C ARG A 157 28.02 10.55 2.20
N GLU A 158 29.29 10.35 1.86
CA GLU A 158 30.26 11.44 1.74
C GLU A 158 29.84 12.35 0.58
N ARG A 159 29.81 13.65 0.85
CA ARG A 159 29.55 14.64 -0.21
C ARG A 159 30.89 15.19 -0.64
N GLU A 160 31.31 14.90 -1.86
CA GLU A 160 32.33 15.72 -2.50
C GLU A 160 31.80 17.14 -2.62
N GLY A 161 32.62 18.10 -2.22
CA GLY A 161 32.27 19.51 -2.15
C GLY A 161 31.75 20.04 -3.49
N ASN A 162 30.45 20.27 -3.54
CA ASN A 162 29.91 21.60 -3.73
C ASN A 162 28.52 21.56 -3.08
N MET A 163 28.32 22.40 -2.06
CA MET A 163 26.97 22.78 -1.69
C MET A 163 26.34 23.28 -2.98
N ILE A 164 25.31 22.57 -3.48
CA ILE A 164 24.32 23.21 -4.35
C ILE A 164 24.00 24.50 -3.61
N SER A 165 24.36 25.62 -4.24
CA SER A 165 24.22 26.94 -3.66
C SER A 165 22.86 27.01 -3.00
N ASP A 166 22.86 27.46 -1.76
CA ASP A 166 21.74 27.37 -0.84
C ASP A 166 20.43 27.75 -1.53
N ILE A 167 19.32 27.26 -1.02
CA ILE A 167 17.98 27.63 -1.47
C ILE A 167 17.78 29.17 -1.63
N GLU A 168 18.66 29.95 -0.99
CA GLU A 168 18.90 31.39 -1.12
C GLU A 168 19.34 31.88 -2.51
N THR A 169 19.81 31.00 -3.40
CA THR A 169 20.28 31.30 -4.76
C THR A 169 19.32 30.86 -5.87
N LEU A 170 18.19 30.23 -5.49
CA LEU A 170 17.12 30.00 -6.46
C LEU A 170 16.53 31.35 -6.88
N PRO A 171 16.26 31.58 -8.18
CA PRO A 171 15.57 32.78 -8.62
C PRO A 171 14.26 32.94 -7.83
N VAL A 172 14.14 34.05 -7.12
CA VAL A 172 12.95 34.39 -6.33
C VAL A 172 11.86 35.04 -7.19
N ASP A 173 12.04 35.02 -8.52
CA ASP A 173 11.06 35.56 -9.46
C ASP A 173 9.78 34.74 -9.37
N ARG A 174 8.85 35.32 -8.62
CA ARG A 174 7.44 35.00 -8.64
C ARG A 174 6.85 35.79 -9.79
N ASP A 175 6.73 35.14 -10.94
CA ASP A 175 5.68 35.46 -11.90
C ASP A 175 4.33 34.91 -11.40
#